data_AF-A0A0C9VJN4-F1
#
_entry.id   AF-A0A0C9VJN4-F1
#
_cell.length_a   1.000
_cell.length_b   1.000
_cell.length_c   1.000
_cell.angle_alpha   90.00
_cell.angle_beta   90.00
_cell.angle_gamma   90.00
#
_symmetry.space_group_name_H-M   'P 1'
#
loop_
_entity.id
_entity.type
_entity.pdbx_description
1 polymer ?
#
loop_
_entity_poly.entity_id
_entity_poly.type
_entity_poly.pdbx_seq_one_letter_code
_entity_poly.pdbx_strand_id
1 'polypeptide(L)'
;MQLIPLPYTISDGPSHRNLYIPRFTIIGHVIGRPSIKNHAVMFTATSISYVFGCFQIVTVIAVIPPGVHWPKGPPIPKPHSPVHFIGILERIEKVTRTPVILVEEITLEIGNQKIRTLSMAIQFLS
;
A
#
# COMPACT_ATOMS: atom_id res chain seq x y z
N MET A 1 12.09 21.47 -1.37
CA MET A 1 11.79 20.16 -0.72
C MET A 1 12.97 19.20 -0.94
N GLN A 2 13.87 18.96 0.03
CA GLN A 2 15.21 18.33 -0.17
C GLN A 2 15.31 16.81 0.12
N LEU A 3 15.64 15.98 -0.89
CA LEU A 3 15.53 14.50 -1.00
C LEU A 3 16.52 13.73 -0.10
N ILE A 4 16.04 12.65 0.53
CA ILE A 4 16.93 11.62 1.09
C ILE A 4 16.93 10.48 0.07
N PRO A 5 18.10 10.11 -0.48
CA PRO A 5 18.21 8.98 -1.40
C PRO A 5 17.84 7.67 -0.70
N LEU A 6 17.19 6.77 -1.43
CA LEU A 6 16.99 5.39 -0.97
C LEU A 6 18.35 4.67 -0.87
N PRO A 7 18.46 3.62 -0.03
CA PRO A 7 19.66 2.78 0.03
C PRO A 7 19.89 1.95 -1.24
N TYR A 8 18.96 1.98 -2.21
CA TYR A 8 19.07 1.34 -3.51
C TYR A 8 18.63 2.30 -4.62
N THR A 9 19.24 2.15 -5.80
CA THR A 9 18.97 2.98 -6.97
C THR A 9 17.71 2.48 -7.70
N ILE A 10 16.66 3.30 -7.77
CA ILE A 10 15.55 3.08 -8.73
C ILE A 10 16.09 3.55 -10.08
N SER A 11 16.41 2.61 -10.97
CA SER A 11 16.99 2.88 -12.29
C SER A 11 15.89 2.96 -13.34
N ASP A 12 15.86 4.03 -14.14
CA ASP A 12 15.01 4.19 -15.33
C ASP A 12 15.44 3.27 -16.51
N GLY A 13 16.12 2.16 -16.24
CA GLY A 13 16.70 1.22 -17.20
C GLY A 13 15.87 -0.06 -17.39
N PRO A 14 16.26 -0.95 -18.34
CA PRO A 14 15.41 -2.04 -18.79
C PRO A 14 15.06 -3.01 -17.65
N SER A 15 13.84 -3.55 -17.75
CA SER A 15 13.01 -4.34 -16.81
C SER A 15 13.69 -5.45 -15.99
N HIS A 16 14.94 -5.82 -16.26
CA HIS A 16 15.65 -6.90 -15.56
C HIS A 16 16.23 -6.48 -14.19
N ARG A 17 16.41 -5.19 -13.90
CA ARG A 17 16.84 -4.71 -12.57
C ARG A 17 15.73 -4.59 -11.53
N ASN A 18 14.46 -4.68 -11.95
CA ASN A 18 13.29 -4.68 -11.04
C ASN A 18 13.13 -6.00 -10.25
N LEU A 19 13.89 -7.05 -10.57
CA LEU A 19 13.78 -8.36 -9.89
C LEU A 19 14.25 -8.33 -8.43
N TYR A 20 15.14 -7.41 -8.06
CA TYR A 20 15.75 -7.34 -6.73
C TYR A 20 15.21 -6.20 -5.86
N ILE A 21 14.19 -5.47 -6.32
CA ILE A 21 13.58 -4.42 -5.50
C ILE A 21 12.76 -5.11 -4.39
N PRO A 22 13.05 -4.82 -3.10
CA PRO A 22 12.34 -5.46 -2.01
C PRO A 22 10.86 -5.04 -2.02
N ARG A 23 9.99 -6.06 -1.91
CA ARG A 23 8.55 -5.86 -1.70
C ARG A 23 8.24 -5.88 -0.22
N PHE A 24 7.52 -4.86 0.21
CA PHE A 24 7.02 -4.73 1.56
C PHE A 24 5.58 -5.24 1.58
N THR A 25 5.32 -6.16 2.50
CA THR A 25 3.97 -6.65 2.79
C THR A 25 3.50 -5.98 4.07
N ILE A 26 2.37 -5.28 4.02
CA ILE A 26 1.83 -4.53 5.16
C ILE A 26 0.40 -4.96 5.41
N ILE A 27 0.14 -5.41 6.64
CA ILE A 27 -1.22 -5.64 7.16
C ILE A 27 -1.46 -4.57 8.23
N GLY A 28 -2.47 -3.74 8.05
CA GLY A 28 -2.68 -2.60 8.93
C GLY A 28 -4.07 -2.01 8.82
N HIS A 29 -4.22 -0.81 9.38
CA HIS A 29 -5.46 -0.04 9.35
C HIS A 29 -5.25 1.32 8.70
N VAL A 30 -6.23 1.75 7.91
CA VAL A 30 -6.23 3.05 7.24
C VAL A 30 -6.47 4.16 8.25
N ILE A 31 -5.57 5.14 8.29
CA ILE A 31 -5.70 6.31 9.15
C ILE A 31 -6.19 7.50 8.32
N GLY A 32 -7.26 8.13 8.80
CA GLY A 32 -7.83 9.31 8.19
C GLY A 32 -8.51 9.01 6.85
N ARG A 33 -8.76 10.08 6.08
CA ARG A 33 -9.41 9.98 4.76
C ARG A 33 -8.35 9.82 3.67
N PRO A 34 -8.50 8.86 2.74
CA PRO A 34 -7.68 8.83 1.54
C PRO A 34 -7.81 10.12 0.74
N SER A 35 -6.74 10.49 0.07
CA SER A 35 -6.68 11.60 -0.88
C SER A 35 -6.61 11.06 -2.30
N ILE A 36 -7.28 11.73 -3.23
CA ILE A 36 -7.28 11.39 -4.64
C ILE A 36 -6.71 12.56 -5.41
N LYS A 37 -5.61 12.34 -6.13
CA LYS A 37 -4.95 13.38 -6.94
C LYS A 37 -4.36 12.75 -8.18
N ASN A 38 -4.59 13.38 -9.34
CA ASN A 38 -4.08 12.91 -10.64
C ASN A 38 -4.38 11.42 -10.90
N HIS A 39 -5.60 10.97 -10.57
CA HIS A 39 -6.05 9.57 -10.68
C HIS A 39 -5.26 8.56 -9.83
N ALA A 40 -4.36 9.00 -8.95
CA ALA A 40 -3.74 8.19 -7.92
C ALA A 40 -4.54 8.29 -6.62
N VAL A 41 -4.55 7.19 -5.85
CA VAL A 41 -5.11 7.16 -4.49
C VAL A 41 -3.97 7.10 -3.48
N MET A 42 -3.97 8.02 -2.54
CA MET A 42 -2.99 8.08 -1.45
C MET A 42 -3.70 7.90 -0.12
N PHE A 43 -3.20 7.04 0.74
CA PHE A 43 -3.74 6.84 2.08
C PHE A 43 -2.63 6.52 3.07
N THR A 44 -2.86 6.85 4.34
CA THR A 44 -1.95 6.48 5.42
C THR A 44 -2.41 5.17 6.02
N ALA A 45 -1.48 4.25 6.28
CA ALA A 45 -1.78 2.99 6.94
C ALA A 45 -0.82 2.77 8.11
N THR A 46 -1.34 2.22 9.20
CA THR A 46 -0.55 1.83 10.37
C THR A 46 -0.66 0.35 10.61
N SER A 47 0.50 -0.30 10.66
CA SER A 47 0.69 -1.68 11.09
C SER A 47 1.16 -1.68 12.54
N ILE A 48 0.62 -2.59 13.34
CA ILE A 48 0.99 -2.77 14.74
C ILE A 48 1.31 -4.24 14.94
N SER A 49 2.49 -4.52 15.49
CA SER A 49 2.96 -5.86 15.83
C SER A 49 3.37 -5.90 17.29
N TYR A 50 3.17 -7.03 17.96
CA TYR A 50 3.64 -7.24 19.33
C TYR A 50 4.87 -8.14 19.30
N VAL A 51 6.01 -7.63 19.78
CA VAL A 51 7.30 -8.32 19.74
C VAL A 51 7.98 -8.16 21.10
N PHE A 52 8.28 -9.29 21.75
CA PHE A 52 9.00 -9.36 23.04
C PHE A 52 8.51 -8.38 24.10
N GLY A 53 7.20 -8.38 24.40
CA GLY A 53 6.68 -7.51 25.47
C GLY A 53 6.25 -6.11 25.01
N CYS A 54 6.61 -5.70 23.79
CA CYS A 54 6.43 -4.34 23.32
C CYS A 54 5.60 -4.27 22.03
N PHE A 55 4.78 -3.23 21.90
CA PHE A 55 4.15 -2.89 20.62
C PHE A 55 5.13 -2.14 19.73
N GLN A 56 5.33 -2.65 18.52
CA GLN A 56 6.02 -1.98 17.44
C GLN A 56 4.98 -1.45 16.45
N ILE A 57 5.09 -0.17 16.12
CA ILE A 57 4.16 0.53 15.26
C ILE A 57 4.91 1.05 14.05
N VAL A 58 4.40 0.77 12.86
CA VAL A 58 4.92 1.31 11.61
C VAL A 58 3.78 2.02 10.89
N THR A 59 3.97 3.30 10.61
CA THR A 59 3.06 4.09 9.78
C THR A 59 3.71 4.35 8.44
N VAL A 60 2.97 4.12 7.37
CA VAL A 60 3.40 4.38 6.00
C VAL A 60 2.36 5.18 5.24
N ILE A 61 2.82 5.84 4.19
CA ILE A 61 1.98 6.40 3.14
C ILE A 61 1.93 5.37 2.02
N ALA A 62 0.76 4.87 1.68
CA ALA A 62 0.53 4.02 0.53
C ALA A 62 0.02 4.85 -0.65
N VAL A 63 0.58 4.62 -1.83
CA VAL A 63 0.21 5.27 -3.09
C VAL A 63 -0.19 4.19 -4.09
N ILE A 64 -1.43 4.22 -4.55
CA ILE A 64 -1.93 3.38 -5.62
C ILE A 64 -1.86 4.21 -6.91
N PRO A 65 -0.93 3.90 -7.82
CA PRO A 65 -0.78 4.65 -9.06
C PRO A 65 -1.95 4.36 -10.01
N PRO A 66 -2.33 5.31 -10.88
CA PRO A 66 -3.20 4.99 -12.01
C PRO A 66 -2.47 4.03 -12.95
N GLY A 67 -3.19 3.07 -13.53
CA GLY A 67 -2.57 2.15 -14.48
C GLY A 67 -3.39 0.91 -14.80
N VAL A 68 -2.79 0.05 -15.62
CA VAL A 68 -3.41 -1.16 -16.19
C VAL A 68 -3.84 -2.16 -15.11
N HIS A 69 -3.17 -2.17 -13.95
CA HIS A 69 -3.55 -3.00 -12.80
C HIS A 69 -4.94 -2.64 -12.23
N TRP A 70 -5.45 -1.45 -12.53
CA TRP A 70 -6.71 -0.93 -12.00
C TRP A 70 -7.61 -0.42 -13.12
N PRO A 71 -8.14 -1.30 -13.99
CA PRO A 71 -8.89 -0.90 -15.19
C PRO A 71 -10.18 -0.11 -14.88
N LYS A 72 -10.73 -0.26 -13.67
CA LYS A 72 -11.88 0.50 -13.17
C LYS A 72 -11.50 1.68 -12.26
N GLY A 73 -10.23 2.08 -12.31
CA GLY A 73 -9.63 3.01 -11.36
C GLY A 73 -9.08 2.32 -10.11
N PRO A 74 -8.12 2.96 -9.42
CA PRO A 74 -7.53 2.42 -8.20
C PRO A 74 -8.58 2.24 -7.11
N PRO A 75 -8.52 1.14 -6.33
CA PRO A 75 -9.40 0.95 -5.19
C PRO A 75 -9.19 2.03 -4.13
N ILE A 76 -10.28 2.50 -3.53
CA ILE A 76 -10.26 3.54 -2.50
C ILE A 76 -10.56 2.88 -1.14
N PRO A 77 -9.58 2.77 -0.23
CA PRO A 77 -9.81 2.19 1.09
C PRO A 77 -10.76 3.04 1.93
N LYS A 78 -11.55 2.43 2.81
CA LYS A 78 -12.38 3.19 3.76
C LYS A 78 -11.52 3.70 4.93
N PRO A 79 -11.79 4.91 5.45
CA PRO A 79 -11.19 5.36 6.71
C PRO A 79 -11.40 4.32 7.81
N HIS A 80 -10.36 4.09 8.63
CA HIS A 80 -10.40 3.15 9.76
C HIS A 80 -10.69 1.68 9.39
N SER A 81 -10.55 1.31 8.10
CA SER A 81 -10.72 -0.07 7.67
C SER A 81 -9.40 -0.85 7.66
N PRO A 82 -9.44 -2.17 7.88
CA PRO A 82 -8.28 -3.04 7.75
C PRO A 82 -7.88 -3.19 6.27
N VAL A 83 -6.58 -3.24 6.02
CA VAL A 83 -5.99 -3.36 4.68
C VAL A 83 -4.77 -4.28 4.71
N HIS A 84 -4.52 -4.94 3.59
CA HIS A 84 -3.30 -5.70 3.31
C HIS A 84 -2.85 -5.28 1.94
N PHE A 85 -1.60 -4.86 1.83
CA PHE A 85 -1.06 -4.48 0.55
C PHE A 85 0.40 -4.87 0.44
N ILE A 86 0.79 -5.09 -0.81
CA ILE A 86 2.15 -5.38 -1.22
C ILE A 86 2.58 -4.24 -2.13
N GLY A 87 3.80 -3.77 -1.93
CA GLY A 87 4.36 -2.72 -2.77
C GLY A 87 5.85 -2.54 -2.56
N ILE A 88 6.41 -1.60 -3.31
CA ILE A 88 7.82 -1.23 -3.22
C ILE A 88 7.97 0.05 -2.40
N LEU A 89 9.04 0.14 -1.62
CA LEU A 89 9.41 1.41 -1.01
C LEU A 89 9.91 2.35 -2.12
N GLU A 90 9.13 3.40 -2.40
CA GLU A 90 9.44 4.36 -3.47
C GLU A 90 10.33 5.48 -2.93
N ARG A 91 10.05 5.96 -1.72
CA ARG A 91 10.81 7.05 -1.07
C ARG A 91 10.51 7.14 0.41
N ILE A 92 11.27 7.96 1.12
CA ILE A 92 10.97 8.38 2.50
C ILE A 92 10.61 9.87 2.46
N GLU A 93 9.43 10.23 2.98
CA GLU A 93 9.02 11.63 3.11
C GLU A 93 9.94 12.35 4.11
N LYS A 94 10.51 13.50 3.75
CA LYS A 94 11.61 14.10 4.52
C LYS A 94 11.19 14.64 5.87
N VAL A 95 10.02 15.28 5.89
CA VAL A 95 9.53 16.04 7.03
C VAL A 95 9.11 15.07 8.12
N THR A 96 8.24 14.13 7.78
CA THR A 96 7.70 13.16 8.72
C THR A 96 8.58 11.92 8.89
N ARG A 97 9.57 11.73 8.00
CA ARG A 97 10.33 10.48 7.85
C ARG A 97 9.44 9.27 7.53
N THR A 98 8.23 9.49 7.03
CA THR A 98 7.27 8.42 6.73
C THR A 98 7.66 7.70 5.44
N PRO A 99 7.78 6.36 5.44
CA PRO A 99 7.97 5.59 4.23
C PRO A 99 6.78 5.74 3.27
N VAL A 100 7.08 5.93 1.98
CA VAL A 100 6.10 5.96 0.91
C VAL A 100 6.21 4.66 0.12
N ILE A 101 5.14 3.86 0.17
CA ILE A 101 5.04 2.58 -0.53
C ILE A 101 4.20 2.77 -1.78
N LEU A 102 4.75 2.42 -2.94
CA LEU A 102 4.00 2.30 -4.18
C LEU A 102 3.33 0.93 -4.21
N VAL A 103 2.01 0.93 -4.18
CA VAL A 103 1.17 -0.27 -4.05
C VAL A 103 1.07 -0.98 -5.40
N GLU A 104 1.45 -2.25 -5.40
CA GLU A 104 1.30 -3.17 -6.54
C GLU A 104 0.03 -4.03 -6.38
N GLU A 105 -0.23 -4.51 -5.16
CA GLU A 105 -1.39 -5.36 -4.83
C GLU A 105 -2.05 -4.87 -3.55
N ILE A 106 -3.39 -4.94 -3.48
CA ILE A 106 -4.14 -4.55 -2.29
C ILE A 106 -5.41 -5.38 -2.10
N THR A 107 -5.64 -5.78 -0.86
CA THR A 107 -6.89 -6.32 -0.36
C THR A 107 -7.50 -5.33 0.63
N LEU A 108 -8.70 -4.86 0.32
CA LEU A 108 -9.46 -3.96 1.19
C LEU A 108 -10.32 -4.74 2.18
N GLU A 109 -10.55 -4.14 3.35
CA GLU A 109 -11.54 -4.59 4.35
C GLU A 109 -11.38 -6.06 4.75
N ILE A 110 -10.15 -6.45 5.07
CA ILE A 110 -9.83 -7.82 5.48
C ILE A 110 -10.61 -8.21 6.71
N GLY A 111 -11.19 -9.41 6.66
CA GLY A 111 -12.08 -9.89 7.71
C GLY A 111 -13.50 -9.35 7.63
N ASN A 112 -13.83 -8.49 6.66
CA ASN A 112 -15.22 -8.11 6.41
C ASN A 112 -15.99 -9.29 5.81
N GLN A 113 -16.85 -9.90 6.63
CA GLN A 113 -17.65 -11.06 6.24
C GLN A 113 -18.54 -10.78 5.02
N LYS A 114 -19.04 -9.56 4.85
CA LYS A 114 -19.88 -9.20 3.69
C LYS A 114 -19.08 -9.25 2.38
N ILE A 115 -17.83 -8.78 2.40
CA ILE A 115 -16.96 -8.85 1.24
C ILE A 115 -16.56 -10.29 0.93
N ARG A 116 -16.30 -11.11 1.95
CA ARG A 116 -16.04 -12.55 1.77
C ARG A 116 -17.18 -13.25 1.03
N THR A 117 -18.43 -12.96 1.40
CA THR A 117 -19.60 -13.56 0.73
C THR A 117 -19.69 -13.13 -0.74
N LEU A 118 -19.42 -11.85 -1.03
CA LEU A 118 -19.43 -11.32 -2.41
C LEU A 118 -18.28 -11.88 -3.27
N SER A 119 -17.07 -12.02 -2.72
CA SER A 119 -15.94 -12.56 -3.46
C SER A 119 -16.11 -14.05 -3.78
N MET A 120 -16.69 -14.83 -2.86
CA MET A 120 -17.05 -16.23 -3.14
C MET A 120 -18.12 -16.33 -4.23
N ALA A 121 -19.14 -15.46 -4.23
CA ALA A 121 -20.18 -15.48 -5.26
C ALA A 121 -19.65 -15.19 -6.67
N ILE A 122 -18.62 -14.34 -6.81
CA ILE A 122 -17.99 -14.03 -8.09
C ILE A 122 -17.16 -15.21 -8.62
N GLN A 123 -16.52 -15.99 -7.74
CA GLN A 123 -15.73 -17.17 -8.14
C GLN A 123 -16.58 -18.33 -8.70
N PHE A 124 -17.89 -18.37 -8.43
CA PHE A 124 -18.81 -19.37 -9.00
C PHE A 124 -19.49 -18.92 -10.29
N LEU A 125 -19.16 -17.73 -10.80
CA LEU A 125 -19.71 -17.16 -12.05
C LEU A 125 -18.64 -16.97 -13.15
N SER A 126 -17.42 -17.44 -12.92
CA SER A 126 -16.31 -17.50 -13.88
C SER A 126 -15.94 -18.94 -14.20
#